data_AF-A0A963MF74-F1
#
_entry.id   AF-A0A963MF74-F1
#
_cell.length_a   1.000
_cell.length_b   1.000
_cell.length_c   1.000
_cell.angle_alpha   90.00
_cell.angle_beta   90.00
_cell.angle_gamma   90.00
#
_symmetry.space_group_name_H-M   'P 1'
#
loop_
_entity.id
_entity.type
_entity.pdbx_description
1 polymer ?
#
loop_
_entity_poly.entity_id
_entity_poly.type
_entity_poly.pdbx_seq_one_letter_code
_entity_poly.pdbx_strand_id
1 'polypeptide(L)'
;GVLAATVLGAVLESQGVSGAGRVASEVSQVAAAGYIASYGRDQELQADQLGAEYLARNRYDPANMVDVIRLLKSQEQFAADQARARGQPAPSGGGWLASHPSNEQRLQAISALAAQMRGQGAYADDGRSRFLQAIAGMRYGESDAQGLTRGRLFTHAGLGLAITAPPAWTIQNLPDRLVLLDPARDAALVLRTAPPQAGRNHDDIIRNLIQPVRGRAEPLRVNGLPATHFSGVRNNAQGQPEPVELTIVSGPGERRFLLLWSARDPQALQRARAGLQQARDSFRAMTAADRAQARPWVIQVVPFPRGGFPELARRSPLESAESQLRLINGFYGGGEPRPGQ
;
A
#
# COMPACT_ATOMS: atom_id res chain seq x y z
N GLY A 1 -2.54 -7.66 -4.99
CA GLY A 1 -1.94 -8.52 -3.96
C GLY A 1 -0.80 -9.38 -4.48
N VAL A 2 -0.92 -10.02 -5.66
CA VAL A 2 0.03 -11.08 -6.07
C VAL A 2 1.21 -10.59 -6.95
N LEU A 3 1.06 -9.49 -7.70
CA LEU A 3 2.13 -9.00 -8.60
C LEU A 3 3.14 -8.06 -7.93
N ALA A 4 2.75 -7.35 -6.87
CA ALA A 4 3.71 -6.69 -6.00
C ALA A 4 4.62 -7.74 -5.34
N ALA A 5 4.08 -8.92 -5.00
CA ALA A 5 4.80 -10.03 -4.39
C ALA A 5 5.75 -10.77 -5.34
N THR A 6 5.59 -10.73 -6.68
CA THR A 6 6.57 -11.32 -7.61
C THR A 6 7.76 -10.39 -7.87
N VAL A 7 7.52 -9.09 -8.00
CA VAL A 7 8.62 -8.10 -8.11
C VAL A 7 9.34 -7.88 -6.77
N LEU A 8 8.61 -7.90 -5.64
CA LEU A 8 9.21 -7.95 -4.29
C LEU A 8 9.81 -9.33 -3.97
N GLY A 9 9.25 -10.40 -4.54
CA GLY A 9 9.70 -11.78 -4.38
C GLY A 9 11.06 -12.01 -4.99
N ALA A 10 11.33 -11.46 -6.19
CA ALA A 10 12.67 -11.49 -6.78
C ALA A 10 13.74 -10.82 -5.90
N VAL A 11 13.35 -9.83 -5.08
CA VAL A 11 14.24 -9.19 -4.10
C VAL A 11 14.40 -10.03 -2.82
N LEU A 12 13.38 -10.79 -2.40
CA LEU A 12 13.43 -11.65 -1.22
C LEU A 12 14.03 -13.04 -1.49
N GLU A 13 13.86 -13.59 -2.70
CA GLU A 13 14.51 -14.81 -3.17
C GLU A 13 16.04 -14.67 -3.25
N SER A 14 16.55 -13.44 -3.28
CA SER A 14 17.97 -13.14 -3.12
C SER A 14 18.54 -13.49 -1.73
N GLN A 15 17.70 -13.95 -0.78
CA GLN A 15 18.10 -14.44 0.54
C GLN A 15 17.85 -15.95 0.79
N GLY A 16 17.63 -16.75 -0.26
CA GLY A 16 17.92 -18.19 -0.19
C GLY A 16 16.90 -19.11 0.49
N VAL A 17 15.60 -19.01 0.19
CA VAL A 17 14.62 -20.05 0.58
C VAL A 17 14.02 -20.70 -0.67
N SER A 18 14.47 -21.91 -1.02
CA SER A 18 14.00 -22.66 -2.20
C SER A 18 13.34 -24.00 -1.84
N GLY A 19 12.02 -24.09 -2.04
CA GLY A 19 11.46 -24.85 -3.17
C GLY A 19 11.36 -26.38 -3.20
N ALA A 20 11.83 -27.15 -2.20
CA ALA A 20 11.90 -28.62 -2.28
C ALA A 20 10.87 -29.39 -1.40
N GLY A 21 9.57 -29.26 -1.67
CA GLY A 21 8.55 -30.04 -0.94
C GLY A 21 7.16 -30.18 -1.60
N ARG A 22 7.03 -29.90 -2.90
CA ARG A 22 5.73 -29.53 -3.51
C ARG A 22 4.73 -30.64 -3.85
N VAL A 23 5.05 -31.94 -3.72
CA VAL A 23 4.11 -32.99 -4.17
C VAL A 23 3.53 -33.85 -3.04
N ALA A 24 4.25 -34.01 -1.91
CA ALA A 24 3.71 -34.68 -0.72
C ALA A 24 2.98 -33.73 0.26
N SER A 25 3.10 -32.42 0.05
CA SER A 25 2.59 -31.40 0.95
C SER A 25 1.20 -30.89 0.59
N GLU A 26 0.76 -30.98 -0.67
CA GLU A 26 -0.52 -30.39 -1.09
C GLU A 26 -1.75 -31.07 -0.46
N VAL A 27 -1.75 -32.39 -0.29
CA VAL A 27 -2.88 -33.12 0.31
C VAL A 27 -2.95 -32.92 1.83
N SER A 28 -1.81 -32.92 2.51
CA SER A 28 -1.72 -32.68 3.96
C SER A 28 -1.93 -31.20 4.33
N GLN A 29 -1.49 -30.27 3.47
CA GLN A 29 -1.70 -28.83 3.68
C GLN A 29 -3.15 -28.43 3.46
N VAL A 30 -3.91 -29.04 2.56
CA VAL A 30 -5.34 -28.73 2.37
C VAL A 30 -6.17 -29.13 3.60
N ALA A 31 -5.90 -30.31 4.18
CA ALA A 31 -6.58 -30.76 5.40
C ALA A 31 -6.18 -29.93 6.64
N ALA A 32 -4.88 -29.64 6.79
CA ALA A 32 -4.38 -28.80 7.89
C ALA A 32 -4.84 -27.35 7.76
N ALA A 33 -4.86 -26.79 6.55
CA ALA A 33 -5.38 -25.44 6.29
C ALA A 33 -6.87 -25.34 6.58
N GLY A 34 -7.67 -26.37 6.24
CA GLY A 34 -9.08 -26.43 6.58
C GLY A 34 -9.33 -26.40 8.09
N TYR A 35 -8.56 -27.18 8.85
CA TYR A 35 -8.66 -27.26 10.32
C TYR A 35 -8.16 -25.99 11.04
N ILE A 36 -7.02 -25.45 10.60
CA ILE A 36 -6.48 -24.18 11.12
C ILE A 36 -7.44 -23.03 10.80
N ALA A 37 -8.01 -23.02 9.59
CA ALA A 37 -9.00 -22.02 9.21
C ALA A 37 -10.30 -22.15 10.02
N SER A 38 -10.79 -23.37 10.30
CA SER A 38 -11.98 -23.51 11.19
C SER A 38 -11.71 -23.05 12.62
N TYR A 39 -10.53 -23.36 13.16
CA TYR A 39 -10.16 -22.95 14.52
C TYR A 39 -10.05 -21.42 14.64
N GLY A 40 -9.46 -20.75 13.63
CA GLY A 40 -9.42 -19.28 13.57
C GLY A 40 -10.83 -18.66 13.49
N ARG A 41 -11.74 -19.29 12.74
CA ARG A 41 -13.12 -18.80 12.62
C ARG A 41 -13.90 -18.82 13.93
N ASP A 42 -13.80 -19.91 14.69
CA ASP A 42 -14.50 -20.03 15.98
C ASP A 42 -13.96 -19.03 17.01
N GLN A 43 -12.64 -18.81 17.02
CA GLN A 43 -11.99 -17.82 17.89
C GLN A 43 -12.47 -16.40 17.60
N GLU A 44 -12.69 -16.05 16.34
CA GLU A 44 -13.19 -14.72 15.99
C GLU A 44 -14.64 -14.49 16.40
N LEU A 45 -15.51 -15.49 16.22
CA LEU A 45 -16.89 -15.41 16.70
C LEU A 45 -16.93 -15.28 18.23
N GLN A 46 -16.07 -16.01 18.94
CA GLN A 46 -15.92 -15.86 20.38
C GLN A 46 -15.39 -14.47 20.77
N ALA A 47 -14.41 -13.94 20.04
CA ALA A 47 -13.87 -12.60 20.26
C ALA A 47 -14.93 -11.51 20.05
N ASP A 48 -15.75 -11.62 19.00
CA ASP A 48 -16.87 -10.71 18.74
C ASP A 48 -17.91 -10.76 19.87
N GLN A 49 -18.26 -11.98 20.32
CA GLN A 49 -19.18 -12.19 21.45
C GLN A 49 -18.66 -11.53 22.73
N LEU A 50 -17.40 -11.81 23.10
CA LEU A 50 -16.77 -11.22 24.27
C LEU A 50 -16.69 -9.69 24.15
N GLY A 51 -16.41 -9.17 22.96
CA GLY A 51 -16.43 -7.73 22.68
C GLY A 51 -17.79 -7.10 22.98
N ALA A 52 -18.87 -7.69 22.48
CA ALA A 52 -20.23 -7.24 22.78
C ALA A 52 -20.58 -7.32 24.27
N GLU A 53 -20.19 -8.40 24.96
CA GLU A 53 -20.37 -8.52 26.41
C GLU A 53 -19.61 -7.43 27.18
N TYR A 54 -18.37 -7.11 26.78
CA TYR A 54 -17.57 -6.07 27.43
C TYR A 54 -18.16 -4.68 27.20
N LEU A 55 -18.69 -4.39 26.01
CA LEU A 55 -19.42 -3.14 25.75
C LEU A 55 -20.63 -3.02 26.69
N ALA A 56 -21.48 -4.06 26.75
CA ALA A 56 -22.66 -4.07 27.62
C ALA A 56 -22.29 -3.84 29.09
N ARG A 57 -21.28 -4.55 29.60
CA ARG A 57 -20.80 -4.43 30.99
C ARG A 57 -20.26 -3.04 31.33
N ASN A 58 -19.71 -2.34 30.34
CA ASN A 58 -19.21 -0.97 30.48
C ASN A 58 -20.23 0.10 30.05
N ARG A 59 -21.50 -0.29 29.83
CA ARG A 59 -22.61 0.58 29.41
C ARG A 59 -22.46 1.21 28.02
N TYR A 60 -21.72 0.59 27.11
CA TYR A 60 -21.75 0.93 25.68
C TYR A 60 -22.72 0.01 24.95
N ASP A 61 -23.36 0.51 23.89
CA ASP A 61 -24.32 -0.28 23.12
C ASP A 61 -23.61 -1.42 22.33
N PRO A 62 -23.91 -2.70 22.59
CA PRO A 62 -23.34 -3.82 21.84
C PRO A 62 -23.70 -3.79 20.35
N ALA A 63 -24.75 -3.05 19.95
CA ALA A 63 -25.10 -2.85 18.55
C ALA A 63 -23.98 -2.16 17.76
N ASN A 64 -23.09 -1.41 18.42
CA ASN A 64 -21.93 -0.80 17.77
C ASN A 64 -20.96 -1.83 17.16
N MET A 65 -20.93 -3.07 17.68
CA MET A 65 -20.15 -4.15 17.06
C MET A 65 -20.69 -4.53 15.67
N VAL A 66 -22.01 -4.42 15.46
CA VAL A 66 -22.64 -4.64 14.16
C VAL A 66 -22.09 -3.65 13.13
N ASP A 67 -21.89 -2.39 13.53
CA ASP A 67 -21.36 -1.35 12.64
C ASP A 67 -19.89 -1.57 12.28
N VAL A 68 -19.08 -2.10 13.20
CA VAL A 68 -17.70 -2.52 12.90
C VAL A 68 -17.69 -3.60 11.82
N ILE A 69 -18.49 -4.65 11.96
CA ILE A 69 -18.56 -5.73 10.95
C ILE A 69 -19.07 -5.21 9.60
N ARG A 70 -20.06 -4.30 9.60
CA ARG A 70 -20.54 -3.63 8.37
C ARG A 70 -19.45 -2.79 7.71
N LEU A 71 -18.63 -2.10 8.48
CA LEU A 71 -17.49 -1.32 7.97
C LEU A 71 -16.47 -2.25 7.31
N LEU A 72 -16.14 -3.39 7.93
CA LEU A 72 -15.22 -4.38 7.34
C LEU A 72 -15.77 -4.93 6.00
N LYS A 73 -17.05 -5.30 5.96
CA LYS A 73 -17.72 -5.70 4.71
C LYS A 73 -17.69 -4.60 3.65
N SER A 74 -17.86 -3.34 4.06
CA SER A 74 -17.77 -2.19 3.16
C SER A 74 -16.36 -1.99 2.61
N GLN A 75 -15.32 -2.24 3.41
CA GLN A 75 -13.92 -2.17 2.95
C GLN A 75 -13.62 -3.25 1.91
N GLU A 76 -14.14 -4.47 2.09
CA GLU A 76 -14.02 -5.55 1.10
C GLU A 76 -14.67 -5.16 -0.22
N GLN A 77 -15.91 -4.67 -0.16
CA GLN A 77 -16.64 -4.24 -1.35
C GLN A 77 -15.91 -3.10 -2.06
N PHE A 78 -15.44 -2.10 -1.31
CA PHE A 78 -14.64 -1.01 -1.86
C PHE A 78 -13.36 -1.50 -2.54
N ALA A 79 -12.62 -2.42 -1.91
CA ALA A 79 -11.42 -2.98 -2.51
C ALA A 79 -11.72 -3.75 -3.81
N ALA A 80 -12.84 -4.49 -3.86
CA ALA A 80 -13.29 -5.18 -5.06
C ALA A 80 -13.73 -4.22 -6.17
N ASP A 81 -14.45 -3.15 -5.83
CA ASP A 81 -14.86 -2.10 -6.78
C ASP A 81 -13.64 -1.37 -7.36
N GLN A 82 -12.66 -1.01 -6.52
CA GLN A 82 -11.42 -0.37 -6.97
C GLN A 82 -10.58 -1.29 -7.86
N ALA A 83 -10.55 -2.60 -7.59
CA ALA A 83 -9.89 -3.56 -8.47
C ALA A 83 -10.61 -3.66 -9.82
N ARG A 84 -11.93 -3.79 -9.84
CA ARG A 84 -12.74 -3.82 -11.06
C ARG A 84 -12.57 -2.54 -11.90
N ALA A 85 -12.59 -1.37 -11.27
CA ALA A 85 -12.36 -0.09 -11.93
C ALA A 85 -10.98 -0.01 -12.62
N ARG A 86 -10.00 -0.77 -12.13
CA ARG A 86 -8.65 -0.87 -12.70
C ARG A 86 -8.50 -2.05 -13.68
N GLY A 87 -9.59 -2.73 -14.06
CA GLY A 87 -9.55 -3.93 -14.90
C GLY A 87 -8.83 -5.12 -14.25
N GLN A 88 -8.76 -5.14 -12.91
CA GLN A 88 -8.05 -6.17 -12.15
C GLN A 88 -9.05 -7.16 -11.55
N PRO A 89 -8.66 -8.44 -11.37
CA PRO A 89 -9.47 -9.36 -10.59
C PRO A 89 -9.65 -8.80 -9.18
N ALA A 90 -10.85 -8.97 -8.62
CA ALA A 90 -11.08 -8.63 -7.23
C ALA A 90 -10.02 -9.33 -6.36
N PRO A 91 -9.48 -8.67 -5.31
CA PRO A 91 -8.55 -9.31 -4.41
C PRO A 91 -9.20 -10.60 -3.88
N SER A 92 -8.59 -11.75 -4.16
CA SER A 92 -9.08 -13.06 -3.71
C SER A 92 -8.81 -13.20 -2.22
N GLY A 93 -9.61 -12.56 -1.36
CA GLY A 93 -9.54 -12.62 0.10
C GLY A 93 -8.22 -12.15 0.75
N GLY A 94 -7.12 -11.97 -0.01
CA GLY A 94 -5.73 -11.96 0.48
C GLY A 94 -5.25 -10.67 1.14
N GLY A 95 -6.04 -10.10 2.04
CA GLY A 95 -5.59 -9.25 3.14
C GLY A 95 -5.85 -9.95 4.47
N TRP A 96 -5.66 -9.25 5.59
CA TRP A 96 -6.01 -9.67 6.95
C TRP A 96 -7.31 -10.52 7.02
N LEU A 97 -8.28 -10.25 6.14
CA LEU A 97 -9.61 -10.88 6.02
C LEU A 97 -9.67 -12.30 5.40
N ALA A 98 -8.64 -12.82 4.74
CA ALA A 98 -8.67 -14.18 4.14
C ALA A 98 -8.74 -15.30 5.19
N SER A 99 -8.28 -15.04 6.41
CA SER A 99 -8.29 -15.97 7.53
C SER A 99 -9.55 -15.91 8.39
N HIS A 100 -10.49 -15.01 8.09
CA HIS A 100 -11.68 -14.74 8.92
C HIS A 100 -12.90 -15.54 8.41
N PRO A 101 -13.93 -15.83 9.25
CA PRO A 101 -15.23 -16.30 8.80
C PRO A 101 -15.84 -15.29 7.83
N SER A 102 -16.83 -15.73 7.05
CA SER A 102 -17.55 -14.76 6.22
C SER A 102 -18.15 -13.68 7.11
N ASN A 103 -18.00 -12.41 6.71
CA ASN A 103 -18.58 -11.27 7.41
C ASN A 103 -20.10 -11.45 7.65
N GLU A 104 -20.76 -12.29 6.86
CA GLU A 104 -22.19 -12.60 6.99
C GLU A 104 -22.51 -13.47 8.21
N GLN A 105 -21.72 -14.51 8.49
CA GLN A 105 -21.90 -15.34 9.68
C GLN A 105 -21.64 -14.52 10.96
N ARG A 106 -20.56 -13.73 10.96
CA ARG A 106 -20.23 -12.82 12.06
C ARG A 106 -21.33 -11.79 12.27
N LEU A 107 -21.81 -11.17 11.19
CA LEU A 107 -22.88 -10.17 11.25
C LEU A 107 -24.19 -10.75 11.81
N GLN A 108 -24.56 -11.98 11.43
CA GLN A 108 -25.74 -12.65 11.98
C GLN A 108 -25.59 -12.93 13.47
N ALA A 109 -24.47 -13.53 13.88
CA ALA A 109 -24.19 -13.86 15.28
C ALA A 109 -24.19 -12.62 16.17
N ILE A 110 -23.44 -11.57 15.78
CA ILE A 110 -23.33 -10.35 16.58
C ILE A 110 -24.65 -9.56 16.62
N SER A 111 -25.44 -9.60 15.53
CA SER A 111 -26.77 -8.97 15.51
C SER A 111 -27.76 -9.67 16.44
N ALA A 112 -27.72 -11.01 16.48
CA ALA A 112 -28.55 -11.79 17.40
C ALA A 112 -28.16 -11.52 18.86
N LEU A 113 -26.86 -11.48 19.17
CA LEU A 113 -26.36 -11.16 20.50
C LEU A 113 -26.74 -9.75 20.94
N ALA A 114 -26.53 -8.75 20.08
CA ALA A 114 -26.94 -7.37 20.35
C ALA A 114 -28.45 -7.24 20.55
N ALA A 115 -29.27 -8.04 19.85
CA ALA A 115 -30.71 -8.07 20.07
C ALA A 115 -31.10 -8.68 21.43
N GLN A 116 -30.39 -9.71 21.90
CA GLN A 116 -30.60 -10.30 23.23
C GLN A 116 -30.21 -9.36 24.38
N MET A 117 -29.20 -8.52 24.15
CA MET A 117 -28.73 -7.53 25.13
C MET A 117 -29.54 -6.22 25.10
N ARG A 118 -30.42 -6.05 24.10
CA ARG A 118 -31.24 -4.85 23.93
C ARG A 118 -32.22 -4.73 25.10
N GLY A 119 -32.17 -3.62 25.85
CA GLY A 119 -33.06 -3.34 26.97
C GLY A 119 -32.49 -3.63 28.37
N GLN A 120 -31.22 -4.02 28.50
CA GLN A 120 -30.55 -4.22 29.81
C GLN A 120 -30.20 -2.92 30.55
N GLY A 121 -30.55 -1.75 30.00
CA GLY A 121 -30.36 -0.43 30.61
C GLY A 121 -30.23 0.68 29.56
N ALA A 122 -30.22 1.94 30.01
CA ALA A 122 -29.81 3.04 29.15
C ALA A 122 -28.28 2.99 28.97
N TYR A 123 -27.82 2.78 27.73
CA TYR A 123 -26.41 2.89 27.39
C TYR A 123 -25.94 4.35 27.50
N ALA A 124 -24.65 4.52 27.82
CA ALA A 124 -24.01 5.82 27.88
C ALA A 124 -23.83 6.41 26.46
N ASP A 125 -23.56 7.72 26.39
CA ASP A 125 -23.10 8.33 25.14
C ASP A 125 -21.78 7.68 24.70
N ASP A 126 -21.78 7.15 23.47
CA ASP A 126 -20.60 6.57 22.81
C ASP A 126 -19.45 7.59 22.66
N GLY A 127 -19.75 8.88 22.82
CA GLY A 127 -18.75 9.95 22.81
C GLY A 127 -18.30 10.30 21.40
N ARG A 128 -19.18 10.12 20.39
CA ARG A 128 -18.90 10.42 18.98
C ARG A 128 -18.32 11.83 18.80
N SER A 129 -18.92 12.84 19.42
CA SER A 129 -18.45 14.23 19.30
C SER A 129 -17.04 14.41 19.87
N ARG A 130 -16.75 13.80 21.02
CA ARG A 130 -15.41 13.80 21.64
C ARG A 130 -14.40 13.09 20.74
N PHE A 131 -14.76 11.96 20.16
CA PHE A 131 -13.93 11.22 19.22
C PHE A 131 -13.62 12.05 17.96
N LEU A 132 -14.63 12.66 17.34
CA LEU A 132 -14.46 13.50 16.15
C LEU A 132 -13.56 14.71 16.43
N GLN A 133 -13.71 15.35 17.59
CA GLN A 133 -12.81 16.42 18.02
C GLN A 133 -11.37 15.94 18.22
N ALA A 134 -11.17 14.75 18.77
CA ALA A 134 -9.85 14.19 19.00
C ALA A 134 -9.12 13.82 17.70
N ILE A 135 -9.84 13.39 16.66
CA ILE A 135 -9.23 13.03 15.36
C ILE A 135 -9.09 14.21 14.40
N ALA A 136 -9.76 15.34 14.67
CA ALA A 136 -9.65 16.53 13.84
C ALA A 136 -8.20 17.04 13.82
N GLY A 137 -7.65 17.25 12.62
CA GLY A 137 -6.26 17.68 12.43
C GLY A 137 -5.22 16.55 12.49
N MET A 138 -5.62 15.31 12.82
CA MET A 138 -4.70 14.16 12.70
C MET A 138 -4.22 13.99 11.26
N ARG A 139 -2.96 13.61 11.09
CA ARG A 139 -2.39 13.31 9.77
C ARG A 139 -3.10 12.10 9.15
N TYR A 140 -3.32 12.15 7.84
CA TYR A 140 -3.96 11.10 7.08
C TYR A 140 -3.10 10.69 5.87
N GLY A 141 -2.99 9.38 5.62
CA GLY A 141 -2.22 8.83 4.51
C GLY A 141 -0.71 8.78 4.79
N GLU A 142 0.08 9.08 3.77
CA GLU A 142 1.55 9.01 3.84
C GLU A 142 2.14 10.05 4.83
N SER A 143 3.25 9.68 5.46
CA SER A 143 4.00 10.55 6.36
C SER A 143 5.05 11.38 5.61
N ASP A 144 5.27 12.62 6.04
CA ASP A 144 6.36 13.47 5.57
C ASP A 144 7.75 12.81 5.69
N ALA A 145 7.95 12.03 6.75
CA ALA A 145 9.17 11.27 7.01
C ALA A 145 9.44 10.18 5.97
N GLN A 146 8.40 9.57 5.39
CA GLN A 146 8.51 8.55 4.34
C GLN A 146 8.36 9.14 2.93
N GLY A 147 8.07 10.43 2.82
CA GLY A 147 7.75 11.10 1.58
C GLY A 147 6.27 11.05 1.23
N LEU A 148 5.87 11.92 0.30
CA LEU A 148 4.49 12.22 -0.03
C LEU A 148 4.27 12.16 -1.53
N THR A 149 3.17 11.52 -1.92
CA THR A 149 2.71 11.36 -3.29
C THR A 149 1.53 12.30 -3.57
N ARG A 150 1.63 13.13 -4.62
CA ARG A 150 0.54 14.00 -5.10
C ARG A 150 0.34 13.75 -6.59
N GLY A 151 -0.73 13.02 -6.92
CA GLY A 151 -0.94 12.51 -8.28
C GLY A 151 0.24 11.66 -8.72
N ARG A 152 0.96 12.10 -9.75
CA ARG A 152 2.15 11.39 -10.26
C ARG A 152 3.47 11.84 -9.62
N LEU A 153 3.48 12.88 -8.79
CA LEU A 153 4.70 13.41 -8.19
C LEU A 153 4.92 12.80 -6.81
N PHE A 154 6.07 12.16 -6.60
CA PHE A 154 6.56 11.80 -5.28
C PHE A 154 7.64 12.79 -4.83
N THR A 155 7.59 13.18 -3.56
CA THR A 155 8.58 14.06 -2.92
C THR A 155 9.02 13.50 -1.58
N HIS A 156 10.29 13.67 -1.22
CA HIS A 156 10.78 13.26 0.10
C HIS A 156 11.70 14.33 0.68
N ALA A 157 11.20 15.09 1.66
CA ALA A 157 11.91 16.23 2.24
C ALA A 157 13.26 15.85 2.86
N GLY A 158 13.30 14.77 3.66
CA GLY A 158 14.53 14.29 4.31
C GLY A 158 15.62 13.81 3.34
N LEU A 159 15.24 13.26 2.18
CA LEU A 159 16.18 12.84 1.13
C LEU A 159 16.43 13.94 0.09
N GLY A 160 15.65 15.03 0.12
CA GLY A 160 15.74 16.15 -0.80
C GLY A 160 15.37 15.84 -2.25
N LEU A 161 14.68 14.73 -2.53
CA LEU A 161 14.41 14.24 -3.89
C LEU A 161 12.94 14.41 -4.30
N ALA A 162 12.74 14.51 -5.61
CA ALA A 162 11.45 14.41 -6.27
C ALA A 162 11.56 13.50 -7.50
N ILE A 163 10.50 12.75 -7.79
CA ILE A 163 10.41 11.89 -8.98
C ILE A 163 8.96 11.84 -9.45
N THR A 164 8.73 11.81 -10.75
CA THR A 164 7.39 11.82 -11.34
C THR A 164 7.12 10.53 -12.11
N ALA A 165 6.08 9.79 -11.72
CA ALA A 165 5.65 8.61 -12.46
C ALA A 165 5.19 8.98 -13.88
N PRO A 166 5.48 8.14 -14.90
CA PRO A 166 4.92 8.32 -16.23
C PRO A 166 3.37 8.30 -16.23
N PRO A 167 2.72 8.78 -17.30
CA PRO A 167 1.27 8.66 -17.43
C PRO A 167 0.80 7.20 -17.26
N ALA A 168 -0.31 7.01 -16.54
CA ALA A 168 -0.90 5.71 -16.19
C ALA A 168 -0.05 4.78 -15.28
N TRP A 169 1.17 5.18 -14.91
CA TRP A 169 1.97 4.46 -13.92
C TRP A 169 1.50 4.80 -12.51
N THR A 170 1.65 3.84 -11.59
CA THR A 170 1.26 4.00 -10.19
C THR A 170 2.49 4.08 -9.29
N ILE A 171 2.40 4.85 -8.22
CA ILE A 171 3.45 4.96 -7.21
C ILE A 171 3.06 4.12 -6.00
N GLN A 172 3.99 3.31 -5.51
CA GLN A 172 3.90 2.66 -4.21
C GLN A 172 5.07 3.14 -3.36
N ASN A 173 4.73 3.86 -2.28
CA ASN A 173 5.68 4.31 -1.28
C ASN A 173 5.75 3.26 -0.16
N LEU A 174 6.90 2.62 -0.04
CA LEU A 174 7.20 1.62 0.99
C LEU A 174 8.27 2.18 1.93
N PRO A 175 8.36 1.71 3.18
CA PRO A 175 9.26 2.28 4.19
C PRO A 175 10.75 2.36 3.76
N ASP A 176 11.22 1.44 2.91
CA ASP A 176 12.61 1.34 2.47
C ASP A 176 12.84 1.62 0.98
N ARG A 177 11.77 1.87 0.20
CA ARG A 177 11.86 2.02 -1.26
C ARG A 177 10.62 2.68 -1.86
N LEU A 178 10.80 3.29 -3.03
CA LEU A 178 9.71 3.76 -3.87
C LEU A 178 9.61 2.88 -5.11
N VAL A 179 8.40 2.48 -5.50
CA VAL A 179 8.15 1.67 -6.70
C VAL A 179 7.23 2.43 -7.64
N LEU A 180 7.71 2.73 -8.84
CA LEU A 180 6.91 3.25 -9.95
C LEU A 180 6.55 2.05 -10.84
N LEU A 181 5.29 1.62 -10.80
CA LEU A 181 4.79 0.41 -11.45
C LEU A 181 4.06 0.75 -12.75
N ASP A 182 4.36 0.00 -13.80
CA ASP A 182 3.73 0.17 -15.11
C ASP A 182 2.24 -0.24 -15.11
N PRO A 183 1.46 0.16 -16.14
CA PRO A 183 0.04 -0.17 -16.21
C PRO A 183 -0.25 -1.68 -16.25
N ALA A 184 0.61 -2.48 -16.89
CA ALA A 184 0.46 -3.94 -16.95
C ALA A 184 0.89 -4.63 -15.66
N ARG A 185 1.55 -3.90 -14.74
CA ARG A 185 2.06 -4.37 -13.45
C ARG A 185 3.05 -5.53 -13.57
N ASP A 186 3.81 -5.53 -14.66
CA ASP A 186 4.85 -6.51 -14.95
C ASP A 186 6.22 -5.87 -15.19
N ALA A 187 6.32 -4.54 -15.07
CA ALA A 187 7.57 -3.80 -14.99
C ALA A 187 7.50 -2.64 -13.99
N ALA A 188 8.64 -2.29 -13.40
CA ALA A 188 8.74 -1.22 -12.41
C ALA A 188 10.12 -0.56 -12.40
N LEU A 189 10.15 0.72 -12.04
CA LEU A 189 11.34 1.40 -11.57
C LEU A 189 11.33 1.42 -10.03
N VAL A 190 12.34 0.82 -9.42
CA VAL A 190 12.49 0.75 -7.97
C VAL A 190 13.59 1.73 -7.54
N LEU A 191 13.21 2.76 -6.78
CA LEU A 191 14.13 3.74 -6.23
C LEU A 191 14.48 3.41 -4.78
N ARG A 192 15.78 3.38 -4.48
CA ARG A 192 16.33 3.27 -3.13
C ARG A 192 17.54 4.15 -2.91
N THR A 193 17.95 4.32 -1.66
CA THR A 193 19.28 4.80 -1.30
C THR A 193 20.29 3.66 -1.34
N ALA A 194 21.50 3.92 -1.83
CA ALA A 194 22.60 2.98 -1.71
C ALA A 194 23.02 2.89 -0.24
N PRO A 195 23.27 1.68 0.30
CA PRO A 195 23.69 1.54 1.67
C PRO A 195 25.14 2.01 1.83
N PRO A 196 25.56 2.54 3.01
CA PRO A 196 26.89 3.15 3.18
C PRO A 196 28.06 2.24 2.80
N GLN A 197 27.95 0.93 3.06
CA GLN A 197 28.97 -0.07 2.75
C GLN A 197 29.16 -0.32 1.25
N ALA A 198 28.23 0.12 0.39
CA ALA A 198 28.39 -0.02 -1.06
C ALA A 198 29.50 0.89 -1.62
N GLY A 199 29.92 1.92 -0.87
CA GLY A 199 30.94 2.87 -1.29
C GLY A 199 30.37 4.23 -1.67
N ARG A 200 31.28 5.18 -1.94
CA ARG A 200 30.91 6.60 -2.17
C ARG A 200 30.87 6.98 -3.66
N ASN A 201 31.55 6.27 -4.54
CA ASN A 201 31.50 6.52 -5.98
C ASN A 201 30.67 5.44 -6.70
N HIS A 202 30.33 5.68 -7.96
CA HIS A 202 29.45 4.77 -8.71
C HIS A 202 30.12 3.42 -9.02
N ASP A 203 31.42 3.41 -9.27
CA ASP A 203 32.17 2.19 -9.60
C ASP A 203 32.26 1.23 -8.40
N ASP A 204 32.51 1.77 -7.20
CA ASP A 204 32.48 1.02 -5.95
C ASP A 204 31.09 0.42 -5.71
N ILE A 205 30.02 1.20 -5.94
CA ILE A 205 28.65 0.69 -5.77
C ILE A 205 28.38 -0.45 -6.76
N ILE A 206 28.75 -0.29 -8.03
CA ILE A 206 28.60 -1.36 -9.03
C ILE A 206 29.38 -2.60 -8.58
N ARG A 207 30.64 -2.44 -8.17
CA ARG A 207 31.51 -3.54 -7.75
C ARG A 207 31.01 -4.23 -6.48
N ASN A 208 30.67 -3.49 -5.45
CA ASN A 208 30.42 -4.00 -4.11
C ASN A 208 28.98 -4.43 -3.90
N LEU A 209 28.02 -3.76 -4.54
CA LEU A 209 26.59 -4.03 -4.39
C LEU A 209 26.02 -4.87 -5.53
N ILE A 210 26.40 -4.59 -6.79
CA ILE A 210 25.84 -5.31 -7.94
C ILE A 210 26.64 -6.58 -8.23
N GLN A 211 27.97 -6.55 -8.01
CA GLN A 211 28.89 -7.67 -8.21
C GLN A 211 28.69 -8.34 -9.59
N PRO A 212 28.76 -7.57 -10.70
CA PRO A 212 28.47 -8.11 -12.01
C PRO A 212 29.57 -9.07 -12.48
N VAL A 213 29.16 -10.11 -13.19
CA VAL A 213 30.06 -11.01 -13.94
C VAL A 213 30.51 -10.33 -15.23
N ARG A 214 29.60 -9.58 -15.86
CA ARG A 214 29.84 -8.77 -17.06
C ARG A 214 28.85 -7.62 -17.13
N GLY A 215 29.20 -6.56 -17.83
CA GLY A 215 28.29 -5.45 -18.08
C GLY A 215 29.01 -4.21 -18.60
N ARG A 216 28.23 -3.17 -18.83
CA ARG A 216 28.71 -1.86 -19.27
C ARG A 216 28.17 -0.80 -18.32
N ALA A 217 29.08 0.07 -17.87
CA ALA A 217 28.74 1.29 -17.15
C ALA A 217 28.90 2.48 -18.10
N GLU A 218 27.85 3.28 -18.24
CA GLU A 218 27.82 4.46 -19.10
C GLU A 218 27.53 5.71 -18.26
N PRO A 219 28.39 6.73 -18.27
CA PRO A 219 28.10 7.98 -17.57
C PRO A 219 27.00 8.76 -18.30
N LEU A 220 26.15 9.42 -17.52
CA LEU A 220 25.08 10.29 -18.02
C LEU A 220 24.72 11.37 -16.99
N ARG A 221 23.73 12.20 -17.32
CA ARG A 221 23.11 13.13 -16.38
C ARG A 221 21.61 12.91 -16.30
N VAL A 222 21.07 13.05 -15.09
CA VAL A 222 19.62 13.00 -14.81
C VAL A 222 19.23 14.32 -14.16
N ASN A 223 18.52 15.18 -14.91
CA ASN A 223 18.21 16.56 -14.50
C ASN A 223 19.43 17.33 -13.95
N GLY A 224 20.56 17.24 -14.66
CA GLY A 224 21.82 17.88 -14.28
C GLY A 224 22.64 17.14 -13.21
N LEU A 225 22.07 16.14 -12.53
CA LEU A 225 22.78 15.33 -11.53
C LEU A 225 23.69 14.29 -12.21
N PRO A 226 24.94 14.12 -11.75
CA PRO A 226 25.82 13.07 -12.24
C PRO A 226 25.21 11.69 -12.00
N ALA A 227 25.21 10.85 -13.03
CA ALA A 227 24.65 9.51 -12.96
C ALA A 227 25.47 8.51 -13.79
N THR A 228 25.35 7.23 -13.45
CA THR A 228 25.91 6.12 -14.22
C THR A 228 24.81 5.10 -14.47
N HIS A 229 24.58 4.76 -15.73
CA HIS A 229 23.68 3.70 -16.13
C HIS A 229 24.49 2.42 -16.27
N PHE A 230 24.04 1.36 -15.62
CA PHE A 230 24.67 0.05 -15.69
C PHE A 230 23.69 -0.94 -16.30
N SER A 231 24.16 -1.69 -17.30
CA SER A 231 23.46 -2.84 -17.86
C SER A 231 24.41 -4.02 -17.92
N GLY A 232 24.02 -5.16 -17.34
CA GLY A 232 24.89 -6.31 -17.25
C GLY A 232 24.21 -7.56 -16.72
N VAL A 233 25.03 -8.51 -16.29
CA VAL A 233 24.62 -9.79 -15.71
C VAL A 233 25.39 -9.99 -14.42
N ARG A 234 24.69 -10.39 -13.37
CA ARG A 234 25.26 -10.88 -12.10
C ARG A 234 24.84 -12.33 -11.87
N ASN A 235 25.39 -12.96 -10.84
CA ASN A 235 24.85 -14.24 -10.36
C ASN A 235 23.86 -13.97 -9.22
N ASN A 236 22.69 -14.60 -9.26
CA ASN A 236 21.77 -14.59 -8.12
C ASN A 236 22.30 -15.47 -6.97
N ALA A 237 21.57 -15.56 -5.86
CA ALA A 237 21.96 -16.35 -4.69
C ALA A 237 22.13 -17.86 -5.01
N GLN A 238 21.47 -18.36 -6.05
CA GLN A 238 21.57 -19.73 -6.55
C GLN A 238 22.71 -19.92 -7.57
N GLY A 239 23.51 -18.89 -7.84
CA GLY A 239 24.60 -18.92 -8.82
C GLY A 239 24.15 -18.83 -10.28
N GLN A 240 22.87 -18.55 -10.54
CA GLN A 240 22.34 -18.46 -11.90
C GLN A 240 22.53 -17.05 -12.48
N PRO A 241 22.85 -16.91 -13.79
CA PRO A 241 22.95 -15.61 -14.43
C PRO A 241 21.63 -14.84 -14.41
N GLU A 242 21.66 -13.63 -13.87
CA GLU A 242 20.53 -12.71 -13.74
C GLU A 242 20.87 -11.37 -14.42
N PRO A 243 20.08 -10.94 -15.44
CA PRO A 243 20.21 -9.60 -15.99
C PRO A 243 19.93 -8.53 -14.94
N VAL A 244 20.73 -7.47 -14.94
CA VAL A 244 20.53 -6.32 -14.05
C VAL A 244 20.72 -5.03 -14.82
N GLU A 245 19.75 -4.13 -14.69
CA GLU A 245 19.77 -2.79 -15.29
C GLU A 245 19.39 -1.78 -14.23
N LEU A 246 20.24 -0.78 -14.00
CA LEU A 246 19.98 0.28 -13.04
C LEU A 246 20.66 1.59 -13.42
N THR A 247 20.21 2.67 -12.79
CA THR A 247 20.91 3.96 -12.82
C THR A 247 21.28 4.38 -11.40
N ILE A 248 22.55 4.70 -11.18
CA ILE A 248 23.04 5.27 -9.94
C ILE A 248 23.09 6.78 -10.13
N VAL A 249 22.42 7.54 -9.25
CA VAL A 249 22.41 9.01 -9.30
C VAL A 249 23.09 9.58 -8.05
N SER A 250 24.07 10.46 -8.25
CA SER A 250 24.62 11.32 -7.20
C SER A 250 23.66 12.46 -6.92
N GLY A 251 22.84 12.30 -5.88
CA GLY A 251 21.74 13.19 -5.57
C GLY A 251 21.97 14.10 -4.34
N PRO A 252 20.90 14.73 -3.85
CA PRO A 252 20.95 15.68 -2.74
C PRO A 252 21.57 15.12 -1.45
N GLY A 253 22.33 15.97 -0.74
CA GLY A 253 23.02 15.59 0.50
C GLY A 253 24.08 14.51 0.31
N GLU A 254 24.75 14.52 -0.85
CA GLU A 254 25.79 13.56 -1.26
C GLU A 254 25.33 12.09 -1.28
N ARG A 255 24.01 11.85 -1.26
CA ARG A 255 23.44 10.50 -1.30
C ARG A 255 23.56 9.89 -2.68
N ARG A 256 23.58 8.56 -2.71
CA ARG A 256 23.52 7.77 -3.94
C ARG A 256 22.15 7.11 -4.02
N PHE A 257 21.46 7.35 -5.12
CA PHE A 257 20.15 6.77 -5.37
C PHE A 257 20.28 5.70 -6.44
N LEU A 258 19.70 4.53 -6.19
CA LEU A 258 19.64 3.41 -7.12
C LEU A 258 18.25 3.42 -7.73
N LEU A 259 18.17 3.53 -9.05
CA LEU A 259 16.94 3.43 -9.83
C LEU A 259 17.02 2.13 -10.63
N LEU A 260 16.55 1.04 -10.04
CA LEU A 260 16.62 -0.31 -10.59
C LEU A 260 15.45 -0.53 -11.53
N TRP A 261 15.72 -1.16 -12.67
CA TRP A 261 14.69 -1.58 -13.62
C TRP A 261 14.37 -3.04 -13.34
N SER A 262 13.10 -3.32 -13.06
CA SER A 262 12.62 -4.66 -12.77
C SER A 262 11.49 -5.00 -13.71
N ALA A 263 11.46 -6.21 -14.24
CA ALA A 263 10.35 -6.71 -15.03
C ALA A 263 10.17 -8.22 -14.81
N ARG A 264 8.99 -8.74 -15.13
CA ARG A 264 8.69 -10.18 -15.05
C ARG A 264 9.55 -10.99 -16.02
N ASP A 265 9.75 -10.45 -17.22
CA ASP A 265 10.47 -11.09 -18.31
C ASP A 265 11.04 -10.04 -19.29
N PRO A 266 11.91 -10.44 -20.24
CA PRO A 266 12.49 -9.51 -21.21
C PRO A 266 11.48 -8.80 -22.11
N GLN A 267 10.32 -9.41 -22.40
CA GLN A 267 9.30 -8.79 -23.25
C GLN A 267 8.57 -7.66 -22.50
N ALA A 268 8.24 -7.89 -21.22
CA ALA A 268 7.72 -6.85 -20.33
C ALA A 268 8.71 -5.69 -20.17
N LEU A 269 10.00 -5.98 -19.97
CA LEU A 269 11.03 -4.95 -19.91
C LEU A 269 11.09 -4.13 -21.19
N GLN A 270 11.07 -4.79 -22.35
CA GLN A 270 11.13 -4.12 -23.64
C GLN A 270 9.90 -3.22 -23.88
N ARG A 271 8.69 -3.68 -23.52
CA ARG A 271 7.46 -2.87 -23.61
C ARG A 271 7.51 -1.65 -22.68
N ALA A 272 8.00 -1.82 -21.46
CA ALA A 272 8.02 -0.77 -20.44
C ALA A 272 9.21 0.20 -20.58
N ARG A 273 10.16 -0.07 -21.48
CA ARG A 273 11.46 0.63 -21.56
C ARG A 273 11.34 2.14 -21.64
N ALA A 274 10.47 2.66 -22.49
CA ALA A 274 10.25 4.09 -22.63
C ALA A 274 9.70 4.72 -21.34
N GLY A 275 8.78 4.03 -20.64
CA GLY A 275 8.25 4.48 -19.35
C GLY A 275 9.30 4.43 -18.24
N LEU A 276 10.14 3.39 -18.18
CA LEU A 276 11.26 3.29 -17.24
C LEU A 276 12.27 4.42 -17.46
N GLN A 277 12.59 4.75 -18.71
CA GLN A 277 13.44 5.88 -19.05
C GLN A 277 12.81 7.21 -18.62
N GLN A 278 11.54 7.44 -18.95
CA GLN A 278 10.83 8.66 -18.53
C GLN A 278 10.79 8.81 -17.00
N ALA A 279 10.54 7.71 -16.27
CA ALA A 279 10.56 7.70 -14.82
C ALA A 279 11.95 8.08 -14.28
N ARG A 280 13.02 7.44 -14.80
CA ARG A 280 14.41 7.75 -14.47
C ARG A 280 14.74 9.21 -14.72
N ASP A 281 14.39 9.73 -15.90
CA ASP A 281 14.68 11.09 -16.34
C ASP A 281 13.85 12.14 -15.60
N SER A 282 12.82 11.76 -14.85
CA SER A 282 12.07 12.67 -13.98
C SER A 282 12.70 12.87 -12.60
N PHE A 283 13.69 12.05 -12.22
CA PHE A 283 14.34 12.16 -10.91
C PHE A 283 15.12 13.47 -10.81
N ARG A 284 14.91 14.22 -9.73
CA ARG A 284 15.59 15.50 -9.52
C ARG A 284 15.66 15.86 -8.04
N ALA A 285 16.45 16.87 -7.72
CA ALA A 285 16.36 17.54 -6.43
C ALA A 285 15.00 18.24 -6.28
N MET A 286 14.53 18.34 -5.04
CA MET A 286 13.37 19.16 -4.70
C MET A 286 13.66 20.65 -4.91
N THR A 287 12.75 21.30 -5.61
CA THR A 287 12.65 22.76 -5.73
C THR A 287 12.02 23.36 -4.46
N ALA A 288 12.03 24.69 -4.35
CA ALA A 288 11.30 25.39 -3.30
C ALA A 288 9.78 25.14 -3.39
N ALA A 289 9.23 25.05 -4.61
CA ALA A 289 7.82 24.76 -4.83
C ALA A 289 7.43 23.36 -4.32
N ASP A 290 8.27 22.34 -4.56
CA ASP A 290 8.01 21.00 -4.03
C ASP A 290 7.97 21.00 -2.50
N ARG A 291 8.92 21.71 -1.85
CA ARG A 291 8.96 21.80 -0.39
C ARG A 291 7.71 22.47 0.18
N ALA A 292 7.18 23.49 -0.50
CA ALA A 292 5.97 24.18 -0.07
C ALA A 292 4.72 23.29 -0.20
N GLN A 293 4.69 22.42 -1.21
CA GLN A 293 3.57 21.51 -1.52
C GLN A 293 3.64 20.15 -0.81
N ALA A 294 4.82 19.74 -0.32
CA ALA A 294 5.05 18.52 0.43
C ALA A 294 4.47 18.61 1.86
N ARG A 295 3.14 18.73 1.95
CA ARG A 295 2.38 18.80 3.20
C ARG A 295 1.53 17.55 3.35
N PRO A 296 1.57 16.85 4.51
CA PRO A 296 0.70 15.70 4.75
C PRO A 296 -0.78 16.13 4.68
N TRP A 297 -1.65 15.20 4.31
CA TRP A 297 -3.08 15.44 4.47
C TRP A 297 -3.45 15.38 5.95
N VAL A 298 -4.51 16.09 6.31
CA VAL A 298 -5.06 16.10 7.66
C VAL A 298 -6.54 15.82 7.61
N ILE A 299 -7.05 15.16 8.65
CA ILE A 299 -8.48 14.91 8.82
C ILE A 299 -9.16 16.24 9.13
N GLN A 300 -10.16 16.58 8.32
CA GLN A 300 -11.07 17.69 8.59
C GLN A 300 -12.44 17.13 8.93
N VAL A 301 -12.97 17.54 10.08
CA VAL A 301 -14.36 17.26 10.46
C VAL A 301 -15.19 18.47 10.07
N VAL A 302 -16.15 18.25 9.17
CA VAL A 302 -17.06 19.29 8.68
C VAL A 302 -18.50 18.82 8.84
N PRO A 303 -19.46 19.73 9.10
CA PRO A 303 -20.87 19.38 9.06
C PRO A 303 -21.25 18.82 7.68
N PHE A 304 -22.06 17.77 7.63
CA PHE A 304 -22.45 17.17 6.36
C PHE A 304 -23.23 18.17 5.49
N PRO A 305 -22.80 18.47 4.25
CA PRO A 305 -23.41 19.52 3.45
C PRO A 305 -24.70 19.04 2.79
N ARG A 306 -25.58 19.98 2.41
CA ARG A 306 -26.82 19.67 1.66
C ARG A 306 -26.55 19.09 0.28
N GLY A 307 -25.39 19.40 -0.33
CA GLY A 307 -24.95 18.81 -1.59
C GLY A 307 -24.37 17.38 -1.47
N GLY A 308 -24.40 16.80 -0.27
CA GLY A 308 -24.04 15.41 -0.02
C GLY A 308 -22.55 15.10 -0.21
N PHE A 309 -22.24 13.81 -0.32
CA PHE A 309 -20.88 13.35 -0.61
C PHE A 309 -20.29 13.88 -1.93
N PRO A 310 -21.06 14.09 -3.03
CA PRO A 310 -20.51 14.69 -4.25
C PRO A 310 -19.92 16.09 -4.03
N GLU A 311 -20.51 16.90 -3.13
CA GLU A 311 -19.96 18.20 -2.77
C GLU A 311 -18.65 18.07 -1.99
N LEU A 312 -18.60 17.17 -1.00
CA LEU A 312 -17.37 16.92 -0.23
C LEU A 312 -16.25 16.37 -1.12
N ALA A 313 -16.59 15.48 -2.06
CA ALA A 313 -15.65 14.86 -2.97
C ALA A 313 -14.91 15.89 -3.84
N ARG A 314 -15.61 16.93 -4.31
CA ARG A 314 -14.99 18.02 -5.11
C ARG A 314 -13.92 18.81 -4.35
N ARG A 315 -13.98 18.83 -3.02
CA ARG A 315 -13.03 19.54 -2.16
C ARG A 315 -11.96 18.60 -1.57
N SER A 316 -12.07 17.30 -1.83
CA SER A 316 -11.19 16.28 -1.27
C SER A 316 -10.05 15.95 -2.23
N PRO A 317 -8.80 15.80 -1.72
CA PRO A 317 -7.66 15.40 -2.55
C PRO A 317 -7.59 13.87 -2.78
N LEU A 318 -8.54 13.11 -2.23
CA LEU A 318 -8.53 11.65 -2.30
C LEU A 318 -8.85 11.13 -3.71
N GLU A 319 -8.21 10.04 -4.11
CA GLU A 319 -8.64 9.28 -5.28
C GLU A 319 -9.98 8.58 -5.02
N SER A 320 -10.87 8.51 -6.01
CA SER A 320 -12.23 7.99 -5.82
C SER A 320 -12.92 8.66 -4.60
N ALA A 321 -12.73 9.97 -4.46
CA ALA A 321 -13.02 10.72 -3.22
C ALA A 321 -14.40 10.44 -2.64
N GLU A 322 -15.46 10.43 -3.46
CA GLU A 322 -16.82 10.17 -2.99
C GLU A 322 -16.93 8.79 -2.32
N SER A 323 -16.48 7.74 -3.01
CA SER A 323 -16.49 6.37 -2.52
C SER A 323 -15.68 6.21 -1.22
N GLN A 324 -14.50 6.85 -1.13
CA GLN A 324 -13.70 6.81 0.09
C GLN A 324 -14.34 7.56 1.25
N LEU A 325 -14.91 8.75 0.99
CA LEU A 325 -15.60 9.53 2.01
C LEU A 325 -16.83 8.77 2.52
N ARG A 326 -17.60 8.14 1.62
CA ARG A 326 -18.70 7.24 1.99
C ARG A 326 -18.20 6.10 2.87
N LEU A 327 -17.11 5.44 2.51
CA LEU A 327 -16.53 4.33 3.28
C LEU A 327 -16.11 4.75 4.69
N ILE A 328 -15.30 5.81 4.82
CA ILE A 328 -14.77 6.28 6.11
C ILE A 328 -15.90 6.77 7.03
N ASN A 329 -17.01 7.25 6.46
CA ASN A 329 -18.17 7.69 7.23
C ASN A 329 -19.23 6.60 7.45
N GLY A 330 -19.03 5.36 6.97
CA GLY A 330 -19.96 4.24 7.18
C GLY A 330 -21.16 4.19 6.21
N PHE A 331 -21.11 4.91 5.10
CA PHE A 331 -22.18 5.04 4.09
C PHE A 331 -21.82 4.45 2.72
N TYR A 332 -20.89 3.49 2.68
CA TYR A 332 -20.49 2.83 1.43
C TYR A 332 -21.60 1.97 0.84
N GLY A 333 -22.33 1.24 1.69
CA GLY A 333 -23.47 0.40 1.30
C GLY A 333 -24.75 1.16 0.97
N GLY A 334 -24.72 2.50 0.97
CA GLY A 334 -25.86 3.37 0.69
C GLY A 334 -26.26 4.25 1.88
N GLY A 335 -27.25 5.11 1.66
CA GLY A 335 -27.68 6.13 2.63
C GLY A 335 -26.74 7.32 2.70
N GLU A 336 -27.10 8.31 3.53
CA GLU A 336 -26.31 9.52 3.79
C GLU A 336 -26.52 10.01 5.25
N PRO A 337 -25.52 10.70 5.83
CA PRO A 337 -25.73 11.47 7.05
C PRO A 337 -26.82 12.52 6.87
N ARG A 338 -27.42 12.98 7.97
CA ARG A 338 -28.33 14.13 7.89
C ARG A 338 -27.52 15.40 7.62
N PRO A 339 -28.01 16.33 6.79
CA PRO A 339 -27.35 17.62 6.63
C PRO A 339 -27.13 18.32 7.98
N GLY A 340 -25.91 18.77 8.23
CA GLY A 340 -25.47 19.38 9.49
C GLY A 340 -24.98 18.41 10.57
N GLN A 341 -25.07 17.09 10.34
CA GLN A 341 -24.49 16.07 11.23
C GLN A 341 -22.97 16.11 11.26
#